data_AF-A0A954Y2G1-F1
#
_entry.id   AF-A0A954Y2G1-F1
#
_cell.length_a   1.000
_cell.length_b   1.000
_cell.length_c   1.000
_cell.angle_alpha   90.00
_cell.angle_beta   90.00
_cell.angle_gamma   90.00
#
_symmetry.space_group_name_H-M   'P 1'
#
loop_
_entity.id
_entity.type
_entity.pdbx_description
1 polymer ?
#
loop_
_entity_poly.entity_id
_entity_poly.type
_entity_poly.pdbx_seq_one_letter_code
_entity_poly.pdbx_strand_id
1 'polypeptide(L)' 'MTLPLTLSVAQVRSIDRYAIERLGVPGAVLMENAGRGATDALLEFDPALAAGDRTVGILCGKGNNAGDGF' A
#
# COMPACT_ATOMS: atom_id res chain seq x y z
N MET A 1 -0.03 -23.93 11.08
CA MET A 1 -0.76 -22.66 11.20
C MET A 1 0.24 -21.58 11.55
N THR A 2 0.76 -20.86 10.55
CA THR A 2 1.50 -19.62 10.80
C THR A 2 0.47 -18.56 11.17
N LEU A 3 0.52 -18.05 12.40
CA LEU A 3 -0.24 -16.85 12.75
C LEU A 3 0.15 -15.74 11.76
N PRO A 4 -0.80 -14.92 11.28
CA PRO A 4 -0.45 -13.76 10.49
C PRO A 4 0.49 -12.90 11.33
N LEU A 5 1.59 -12.49 10.74
CA LEU A 5 2.60 -11.66 11.40
C LEU A 5 2.02 -10.24 11.51
N THR A 6 1.16 -10.02 12.50
CA THR A 6 0.50 -8.74 12.72
C THR A 6 1.45 -7.79 13.41
N LEU A 7 1.57 -6.58 12.87
CA LEU A 7 2.39 -5.52 13.42
C LEU A 7 1.49 -4.52 14.13
N SER A 8 1.92 -4.06 15.31
CA SER A 8 1.32 -2.87 15.92
C SER A 8 1.62 -1.63 15.07
N VAL A 9 0.82 -0.58 15.24
CA VAL A 9 1.03 0.73 14.59
C VAL A 9 2.43 1.29 14.90
N ALA A 10 2.92 1.09 16.12
CA ALA A 10 4.27 1.54 16.50
C ALA A 10 5.36 0.78 15.74
N GLN A 11 5.18 -0.53 15.55
CA GLN A 11 6.12 -1.36 14.80
C GLN A 11 6.15 -0.99 13.31
N VAL A 12 5.00 -0.84 12.65
CA VAL A 12 4.98 -0.47 11.23
C VAL A 12 5.64 0.90 10.99
N ARG A 13 5.34 1.89 11.85
CA ARG A 13 5.99 3.22 11.80
C ARG A 13 7.50 3.15 12.04
N SER A 14 7.97 2.19 12.84
CA SER A 14 9.41 2.01 13.07
C SER A 14 10.10 1.40 11.85
N ILE A 15 9.42 0.51 11.12
CA ILE A 15 9.92 -0.11 9.90
C ILE A 15 10.01 0.93 8.78
N ASP A 16 8.95 1.73 8.58
CA ASP A 16 8.96 2.81 7.58
C ASP A 16 10.10 3.79 7.84
N ARG A 17 10.27 4.21 9.11
CA ARG A 17 11.36 5.09 9.52
C ARG A 17 12.73 4.47 9.27
N TYR A 18 12.90 3.18 9.57
CA TYR A 18 14.15 2.48 9.29
C TYR A 18 14.45 2.44 7.78
N ALA A 19 13.47 2.11 6.95
CA ALA A 19 13.62 2.09 5.50
C ALA A 19 14.04 3.48 4.95
N ILE A 20 13.42 4.54 5.46
CA ILE A 20 13.72 5.91 5.05
C ILE A 20 15.09 6.37 5.56
N GLU A 21 15.31 6.32 6.86
CA GLU A 21 16.47 6.96 7.50
C GLU A 21 17.75 6.11 7.43
N ARG A 22 17.62 4.78 7.41
CA ARG A 22 18.78 3.86 7.46
C ARG A 22 19.06 3.21 6.12
N LEU A 23 18.04 2.85 5.36
CA LEU A 23 18.21 2.25 4.03
C LEU A 23 18.16 3.28 2.90
N GLY A 24 17.78 4.53 3.19
CA GLY A 24 17.74 5.61 2.20
C GLY A 24 16.60 5.48 1.19
N VAL A 25 15.57 4.67 1.47
CA VAL A 25 14.41 4.51 0.59
C VAL A 25 13.52 5.75 0.71
N PRO A 26 13.27 6.51 -0.37
CA PRO A 26 12.38 7.65 -0.29
C PRO A 26 10.96 7.24 0.13
N GLY A 27 10.31 8.02 0.99
CA GLY A 27 8.94 7.73 1.43
C GLY A 27 7.94 7.60 0.27
N ALA A 28 8.13 8.35 -0.81
CA ALA A 28 7.32 8.24 -2.03
C ALA A 28 7.46 6.86 -2.71
N VAL A 29 8.62 6.21 -2.64
CA VAL A 29 8.81 4.85 -3.18
C VAL A 29 8.09 3.81 -2.32
N LEU A 30 8.05 4.01 -0.99
CA LEU A 30 7.26 3.15 -0.10
C LEU A 30 5.76 3.23 -0.43
N MET A 31 5.27 4.44 -0.67
CA MET A 31 3.89 4.75 -1.06
C MET A 31 3.52 4.18 -2.44
N GLU A 32 4.39 4.35 -3.44
CA GLU A 32 4.24 3.74 -4.77
C GLU A 32 4.11 2.21 -4.67
N ASN A 33 4.94 1.57 -3.84
CA ASN A 33 4.87 0.13 -3.62
C ASN A 33 3.57 -0.28 -2.90
N ALA A 34 3.08 0.53 -1.96
CA ALA A 34 1.81 0.28 -1.28
C ALA A 34 0.62 0.38 -2.25
N GLY A 35 0.56 1.42 -3.08
CA GLY A 35 -0.47 1.61 -4.11
C GLY A 35 -0.46 0.49 -5.15
N ARG A 36 0.73 0.07 -5.59
CA ARG A 36 0.89 -1.11 -6.47
C ARG A 36 0.35 -2.37 -5.81
N GLY A 37 0.75 -2.66 -4.58
CA GLY A 37 0.29 -3.85 -3.86
C GLY A 37 -1.23 -3.87 -3.63
N ALA A 38 -1.83 -2.71 -3.37
CA ALA A 38 -3.29 -2.58 -3.29
C ALA A 38 -3.96 -2.85 -4.64
N THR A 39 -3.37 -2.35 -5.74
CA THR A 39 -3.85 -2.61 -7.11
C THR A 39 -3.75 -4.09 -7.46
N ASP A 40 -2.63 -4.74 -7.17
CA ASP A 40 -2.42 -6.17 -7.40
C ASP A 40 -3.48 -7.00 -6.66
N ALA A 41 -3.76 -6.66 -5.39
CA ALA A 41 -4.79 -7.32 -4.60
C ALA A 41 -6.21 -7.10 -5.16
N LEU A 42 -6.52 -5.91 -5.69
CA LEU A 42 -7.80 -5.63 -6.35
C LEU A 42 -7.97 -6.46 -7.62
N LEU A 43 -6.92 -6.57 -8.44
CA LEU A 43 -6.93 -7.38 -9.67
C LEU A 43 -6.99 -8.88 -9.38
N GLU A 44 -6.39 -9.34 -8.28
CA GLU A 44 -6.55 -10.72 -7.82
C GLU A 44 -7.99 -11.00 -7.35
N PHE A 45 -8.59 -10.05 -6.63
CA PHE A 45 -9.96 -10.16 -6.14
C PHE A 45 -10.98 -10.16 -7.29
N ASP A 46 -10.79 -9.31 -8.30
CA ASP A 46 -11.65 -9.24 -9.48
C ASP A 46 -10.82 -9.06 -10.77
N PRO A 47 -10.41 -10.18 -11.41
CA PRO A 47 -9.62 -10.13 -12.64
C PRO A 47 -10.32 -9.41 -13.80
N ALA A 48 -11.65 -9.26 -13.77
CA ALA A 48 -12.36 -8.52 -14.81
C ALA A 48 -12.04 -7.01 -14.77
N LEU A 49 -11.55 -6.48 -13.65
CA LEU A 49 -11.05 -5.09 -13.59
C LEU A 49 -9.91 -4.84 -14.59
N ALA A 50 -9.10 -5.85 -14.91
CA ALA A 50 -8.04 -5.73 -15.90
C ALA A 50 -8.55 -5.54 -17.35
N ALA A 51 -9.80 -5.90 -17.63
CA ALA A 51 -10.41 -5.74 -18.95
C ALA A 51 -10.79 -4.27 -19.26
N GLY A 52 -10.83 -3.40 -18.25
CA GLY A 52 -11.07 -1.96 -18.42
C GLY A 52 -12.52 -1.57 -18.72
N ASP A 53 -13.48 -2.51 -18.61
CA ASP A 53 -14.92 -2.27 -18.80
C ASP A 53 -15.65 -1.89 -17.49
N ARG A 54 -14.92 -1.81 -16.38
CA ARG A 54 -15.42 -1.48 -15.05
C ARG A 54 -14.86 -0.16 -14.55
N THR A 55 -15.69 0.57 -13.81
CA THR A 55 -15.28 1.81 -13.14
C THR A 55 -14.86 1.51 -11.71
N VAL A 56 -13.67 1.98 -11.32
CA VAL A 56 -13.17 1.92 -9.94
C VAL A 56 -13.20 3.32 -9.34
N GLY A 57 -13.84 3.47 -8.18
CA GLY A 57 -13.79 4.70 -7.38
C GLY A 57 -12.71 4.60 -6.30
N ILE A 58 -11.75 5.53 -6.29
CA ILE A 58 -10.71 5.62 -5.26
C ILE A 58 -11.07 6.75 -4.29
N LEU A 59 -11.28 6.43 -3.02
CA LEU A 59 -11.62 7.40 -1.98
C LEU A 59 -10.41 7.69 -1.10
N CYS A 60 -9.69 8.77 -1.41
CA CYS A 60 -8.51 9.17 -0.66
C CYS A 60 -8.88 10.10 0.52
N GLY A 61 -8.45 9.74 1.73
CA GLY A 61 -8.62 10.55 2.93
C GLY A 61 -7.54 11.63 3.07
N LYS A 62 -7.16 11.94 4.32
CA LYS A 62 -6.02 12.82 4.63
C LYS A 62 -4.82 12.00 5.15
N GLY A 63 -3.60 12.45 4.86
CA GLY A 63 -2.34 11.86 5.34
C GLY A 63 -1.77 10.81 4.39
N ASN A 64 -0.82 10.00 4.87
CA ASN A 64 0.00 9.14 4.01
C ASN A 64 -0.81 8.09 3.24
N ASN A 65 -1.83 7.49 3.85
CA ASN A 65 -2.70 6.52 3.18
C ASN A 65 -3.46 7.10 1.98
N ALA A 66 -3.65 8.42 1.94
CA ALA A 66 -4.24 9.07 0.77
C ALA A 66 -3.27 9.02 -0.41
N GLY A 67 -1.98 9.19 -0.14
CA GLY A 67 -0.94 9.16 -1.15
C GLY A 67 -0.76 7.79 -1.78
N ASP A 68 -1.10 6.69 -1.10
CA ASP A 68 -1.09 5.35 -1.68
C ASP A 68 -2.14 5.19 -2.80
N GLY A 69 -3.18 6.04 -2.81
CA GLY A 69 -4.25 6.02 -3.80
C GLY A 69 -4.16 7.12 -4.87
N PHE A 70 -3.13 7.97 -4.83
CA PHE A 70 -2.87 9.01 -5.85
C PHE A 70 -1.81 8.52 -6.84
#